data_AF-A0A1Y1Q6U6-F1
#
_entry.id   AF-A0A1Y1Q6U6-F1
#
_cell.length_a   1.000
_cell.length_b   1.000
_cell.length_c   1.000
_cell.angle_alpha   90.00
_cell.angle_beta   90.00
_cell.angle_gamma   90.00
#
_symmetry.space_group_name_H-M   'P 1'
#
loop_
_entity.id
_entity.type
_entity.pdbx_description
1 polymer ?
#
loop_
_entity_poly.entity_id
_entity_poly.type
_entity_poly.pdbx_seq_one_letter_code
_entity_poly.pdbx_strand_id
1 'polypeptide(L)'
;MTKSPSSANNPWPNRTKPPCQMVQTYTSRPTDMGVEPYETKRYFKKQQDIMPKYVPLEKLPAGVDDVKAKGVWKDGRWSLEQRRKLNTGYEDDVRFTLGNTVKGAVAVFDHDDSAHHFISETLTFAF
;
A
#
# COMPACT_ATOMS: atom_id res chain seq x y z
N MET A 1 62.55 11.19 -5.81
CA MET A 1 62.26 12.26 -4.82
C MET A 1 60.76 12.45 -4.75
N THR A 2 60.14 11.80 -3.76
CA THR A 2 58.71 11.78 -3.47
C THR A 2 58.31 13.09 -2.78
N LYS A 3 57.31 13.80 -3.29
CA LYS A 3 56.68 14.92 -2.58
C LYS A 3 55.55 14.37 -1.71
N SER A 4 55.75 14.42 -0.40
CA SER A 4 54.69 14.26 0.61
C SER A 4 53.69 15.42 0.51
N PRO A 5 52.38 15.19 0.55
CA PRO A 5 51.42 16.26 0.81
C PRO A 5 51.35 16.55 2.31
N SER A 6 51.39 17.84 2.62
CA SER A 6 51.26 18.43 3.95
C SER A 6 49.96 18.03 4.64
N SER A 7 50.05 17.61 5.90
CA SER A 7 48.90 17.44 6.80
C SER A 7 48.29 18.80 7.14
N ALA A 8 47.15 19.12 6.52
CA ALA A 8 46.29 20.19 7.00
C ALA A 8 45.59 19.72 8.29
N ASN A 9 45.95 20.35 9.41
CA ASN A 9 45.30 20.15 10.70
C ASN A 9 43.83 20.58 10.61
N ASN A 10 42.90 19.62 10.67
CA ASN A 10 41.47 19.89 10.70
C ASN A 10 41.05 20.25 12.15
N PRO A 11 40.50 21.45 12.42
CA PRO A 11 40.25 21.92 13.79
C PRO A 11 38.94 21.39 14.40
N TRP A 12 38.29 20.41 13.79
CA TRP A 12 37.02 19.86 14.27
C TRP A 12 37.24 18.57 15.05
N PRO A 13 36.72 18.44 16.29
CA PRO A 13 36.83 17.19 17.04
C PRO A 13 36.12 16.08 16.26
N ASN A 14 36.75 14.90 16.18
CA ASN A 14 36.17 13.67 15.64
C ASN A 14 34.82 13.41 16.31
N ARG A 15 33.71 13.79 15.66
CA ARG A 15 32.37 13.41 16.11
C ARG A 15 32.19 11.94 15.76
N THR A 16 32.46 11.06 16.71
CA THR A 16 31.93 9.71 16.67
C THR A 16 30.41 9.83 16.56
N LYS A 17 29.82 9.25 15.50
CA LYS A 17 28.37 9.15 15.41
C LYS A 17 27.89 8.42 16.67
N PRO A 18 26.97 9.00 17.47
CA PRO A 18 26.40 8.25 18.59
C PRO A 18 25.75 6.97 18.06
N PRO A 19 25.76 5.86 18.82
CA PRO A 19 25.09 4.64 18.40
C PRO A 19 23.64 4.97 18.09
N CYS A 20 23.18 4.57 16.89
CA CYS A 20 21.78 4.70 16.51
C CYS A 20 20.92 4.04 17.59
N GLN A 21 20.24 4.84 18.41
CA GLN A 21 19.22 4.33 19.29
C GLN A 21 18.15 3.67 18.43
N MET A 22 17.75 2.45 18.78
CA MET A 22 16.63 1.77 18.12
C MET A 22 15.38 2.61 18.35
N VAL A 23 14.98 3.35 17.32
CA VAL A 23 13.69 4.06 17.31
C VAL A 23 12.63 2.98 17.26
N GLN A 24 11.90 2.81 18.37
CA GLN A 24 10.75 1.91 18.38
C GLN A 24 9.62 2.58 17.62
N THR A 25 9.37 2.12 16.40
CA THR A 25 8.30 2.62 15.53
C THR A 25 6.96 2.05 16.03
N TYR A 26 6.16 2.84 16.74
CA TYR A 26 4.89 2.42 17.35
C TYR A 26 3.75 2.15 16.35
N THR A 27 3.96 2.44 15.08
CA THR A 27 3.03 2.11 13.99
C THR A 27 3.78 1.36 12.92
N SER A 28 3.95 0.04 13.09
CA SER A 28 4.14 -0.82 11.94
C SER A 28 2.80 -0.87 11.20
N ARG A 29 2.77 -0.31 9.98
CA ARG A 29 1.76 -0.68 8.99
C ARG A 29 2.46 -1.67 8.08
N PRO A 30 2.49 -2.97 8.44
CA PRO A 30 3.03 -3.96 7.53
C PRO A 30 2.21 -3.82 6.24
N THR A 31 2.92 -3.52 5.16
CA THR A 31 2.33 -3.62 3.83
C THR A 31 1.93 -5.07 3.60
N ASP A 32 0.92 -5.27 2.77
CA ASP A 32 0.56 -6.58 2.22
C ASP A 32 1.83 -7.32 1.78
N MET A 33 1.93 -8.62 2.07
CA MET A 33 3.11 -9.39 1.70
C MET A 33 3.23 -9.42 0.19
N GLY A 34 4.39 -8.97 -0.30
CA GLY A 34 4.69 -8.97 -1.73
C GLY A 34 5.01 -7.59 -2.25
N VAL A 35 4.74 -7.39 -3.53
CA VAL A 35 5.02 -6.16 -4.26
C VAL A 35 3.72 -5.39 -4.43
N GLU A 36 3.75 -4.07 -4.22
CA GLU A 36 2.57 -3.23 -4.46
C GLU A 36 2.11 -3.35 -5.93
N PRO A 37 0.79 -3.34 -6.23
CA PRO A 37 0.28 -3.39 -7.60
C PRO A 37 0.48 -2.07 -8.37
N TYR A 38 1.22 -1.12 -7.82
CA TYR A 38 1.47 0.20 -8.37
C TYR A 38 2.89 0.69 -8.03
N GLU A 39 3.36 1.67 -8.80
CA GLU A 39 4.52 2.49 -8.45
C GLU A 39 4.06 3.84 -7.92
N THR A 40 4.68 4.31 -6.82
CA THR A 40 4.44 5.66 -6.32
C THR A 40 5.38 6.65 -7.01
N LYS A 41 4.83 7.62 -7.74
CA LYS A 41 5.57 8.74 -8.33
C LYS A 41 5.56 9.94 -7.40
N ARG A 42 6.76 10.43 -7.08
CA ARG A 42 6.94 11.68 -6.34
C ARG A 42 7.30 12.81 -7.29
N TYR A 43 6.45 13.82 -7.35
CA TYR A 43 6.70 15.01 -8.13
C TYR A 43 7.26 16.14 -7.26
N PHE A 44 8.32 16.79 -7.74
CA PHE A 44 8.94 17.92 -7.03
C PHE A 44 8.47 19.29 -7.55
N LYS A 45 7.89 19.34 -8.76
CA LYS A 45 7.34 20.53 -9.42
C LYS A 45 6.16 20.12 -10.29
N LYS A 46 5.16 20.99 -10.47
CA LYS A 46 4.04 20.75 -11.39
C LYS A 46 4.58 20.66 -12.83
N GLN A 47 4.23 19.57 -13.53
CA GLN A 47 4.67 19.30 -14.90
C GLN A 47 3.48 19.21 -15.87
N GLN A 48 2.33 18.76 -15.39
CA GLN A 48 1.12 18.50 -16.17
C GLN A 48 -0.10 18.89 -15.31
N ASP A 49 -1.27 18.98 -15.92
CA ASP A 49 -2.51 19.23 -15.17
C ASP A 49 -2.97 18.01 -14.36
N ILE A 50 -2.71 16.80 -14.87
CA ILE A 50 -2.92 15.55 -14.16
C ILE A 50 -1.57 14.93 -13.86
N MET A 51 -1.29 14.67 -12.58
CA MET A 51 -0.01 14.13 -12.12
C MET A 51 -0.29 12.92 -11.20
N PRO A 52 -0.52 11.73 -11.77
CA PRO A 52 -0.95 10.56 -11.00
C PRO A 52 0.13 10.12 -10.01
N LYS A 53 -0.20 10.15 -8.71
CA LYS A 53 0.70 9.70 -7.65
C LYS A 53 0.95 8.19 -7.69
N TYR A 54 -0.08 7.42 -8.04
CA TYR A 54 -0.02 5.96 -8.12
C TYR A 54 -0.19 5.54 -9.57
N VAL A 55 0.79 4.81 -10.10
CA VAL A 55 0.78 4.30 -11.47
C VAL A 55 0.64 2.78 -11.40
N PRO A 56 -0.48 2.19 -11.86
CA PRO A 56 -0.66 0.75 -11.87
C PRO A 56 0.47 0.04 -12.63
N LEU A 57 0.92 -1.10 -12.12
CA LEU A 57 1.84 -1.97 -12.84
C LEU A 57 1.15 -2.58 -14.06
N GLU A 58 1.86 -2.71 -15.18
CA GLU A 58 1.34 -3.38 -16.37
C GLU A 58 1.04 -4.86 -16.11
N LYS A 59 1.88 -5.51 -15.29
CA LYS A 59 1.68 -6.87 -14.79
C LYS A 59 1.49 -6.84 -13.30
N LEU A 60 0.31 -7.28 -12.85
CA LEU A 60 0.02 -7.41 -11.43
C LEU A 60 0.86 -8.52 -10.79
N PRO A 61 1.39 -8.30 -9.58
CA PRO A 61 1.97 -9.35 -8.75
C PRO A 61 0.97 -10.49 -8.49
N ALA A 62 1.49 -11.68 -8.27
CA ALA A 62 0.65 -12.81 -7.89
C ALA A 62 0.03 -12.56 -6.49
N GLY A 63 -1.25 -12.92 -6.31
CA GLY A 63 -2.00 -12.72 -5.08
C GLY A 63 -3.02 -11.58 -5.18
N VAL A 64 -2.65 -10.48 -5.83
CA VAL A 64 -3.56 -9.35 -6.13
C VAL A 64 -4.26 -9.49 -7.48
N ASP A 65 -3.76 -10.38 -8.34
CA ASP A 65 -4.19 -10.56 -9.72
C ASP A 65 -5.48 -11.39 -9.87
N ASP A 66 -5.88 -12.14 -8.84
CA ASP A 66 -7.04 -13.02 -8.85
C ASP A 66 -8.36 -12.27 -8.59
N VAL A 67 -8.30 -11.13 -7.92
CA VAL A 67 -9.45 -10.26 -7.67
C VAL A 67 -9.93 -9.64 -8.98
N LYS A 68 -11.22 -9.81 -9.29
CA LYS A 68 -11.90 -9.14 -10.41
C LYS A 68 -13.17 -8.49 -9.88
N ALA A 69 -13.46 -7.28 -10.35
CA ALA A 69 -14.67 -6.56 -9.98
C ALA A 69 -15.31 -5.92 -11.21
N LYS A 70 -16.63 -5.75 -11.16
CA LYS A 70 -17.43 -5.03 -12.15
C LYS A 70 -18.48 -4.19 -11.45
N GLY A 71 -18.49 -2.90 -11.75
CA GLY A 71 -19.52 -1.97 -11.34
C GLY A 71 -20.44 -1.63 -12.51
N VAL A 72 -21.75 -1.55 -12.27
CA VAL A 72 -22.75 -1.06 -13.22
C VAL A 72 -23.57 0.03 -12.54
N TRP A 73 -23.65 1.20 -13.15
CA TRP A 73 -24.57 2.26 -12.75
C TRP A 73 -25.84 2.19 -13.59
N LYS A 74 -26.99 2.00 -12.94
CA LYS A 74 -28.29 1.96 -13.60
C LYS A 74 -29.39 2.44 -12.64
N ASP A 75 -30.33 3.22 -13.15
CA ASP A 75 -31.51 3.68 -12.40
C ASP A 75 -31.18 4.36 -11.06
N GLY A 76 -30.10 5.16 -11.05
CA GLY A 76 -29.65 5.92 -9.88
C GLY A 76 -28.93 5.09 -8.82
N ARG A 77 -28.46 3.88 -9.15
CA ARG A 77 -27.80 2.98 -8.20
C ARG A 77 -26.56 2.31 -8.81
N TRP A 78 -25.55 2.09 -7.98
CA TRP A 78 -24.41 1.22 -8.27
C TRP A 78 -24.74 -0.24 -7.90
N SER A 79 -24.46 -1.16 -8.82
CA SER A 79 -24.36 -2.59 -8.56
C SER A 79 -22.91 -3.02 -8.75
N LEU A 80 -22.28 -3.53 -7.68
CA LEU A 80 -20.91 -4.02 -7.70
C LEU A 80 -20.89 -5.54 -7.53
N GLU A 81 -20.17 -6.22 -8.40
CA GLU A 81 -19.85 -7.64 -8.28
C GLU A 81 -18.33 -7.79 -8.15
N GLN A 82 -17.89 -8.56 -7.16
CA GLN A 82 -16.47 -8.91 -6.97
C GLN A 82 -16.34 -10.43 -6.87
N ARG A 83 -15.29 -10.97 -7.50
CA ARG A 83 -14.87 -12.37 -7.37
C ARG A 83 -13.38 -12.45 -7.07
N ARG A 84 -13.01 -13.46 -6.31
CA ARG A 84 -11.62 -13.85 -6.02
C ARG A 84 -11.56 -15.35 -5.74
N LYS A 85 -10.37 -15.94 -5.67
CA LYS A 85 -10.20 -17.32 -5.20
C LYS A 85 -10.57 -17.41 -3.72
N LEU A 86 -11.16 -18.54 -3.33
CA LEU A 86 -11.44 -18.86 -1.92
C LEU A 86 -10.14 -19.06 -1.11
N ASN A 87 -9.08 -19.49 -1.79
CA ASN A 87 -7.76 -19.71 -1.22
C ASN A 87 -6.71 -19.25 -2.24
N THR A 88 -6.01 -18.16 -1.93
CA THR A 88 -4.96 -17.60 -2.79
C THR A 88 -3.61 -18.29 -2.56
N GLY A 89 -3.42 -18.91 -1.39
CA GLY A 89 -2.16 -19.53 -0.97
C GLY A 89 -1.19 -18.59 -0.26
N TYR A 90 -1.58 -17.32 -0.07
CA TYR A 90 -0.82 -16.32 0.67
C TYR A 90 -1.25 -16.33 2.15
N GLU A 91 -0.29 -16.15 3.08
CA GLU A 91 -0.51 -16.31 4.52
C GLU A 91 -1.25 -15.11 5.16
N ASP A 92 -1.11 -13.94 4.56
CA ASP A 92 -1.73 -12.67 4.92
C ASP A 92 -3.13 -12.47 4.30
N ASP A 93 -3.50 -13.35 3.38
CA ASP A 93 -4.83 -13.39 2.79
C ASP A 93 -5.83 -14.18 3.63
N VAL A 94 -7.06 -13.67 3.71
CA VAL A 94 -8.16 -14.41 4.35
C VAL A 94 -8.57 -15.60 3.47
N ARG A 95 -8.49 -16.81 4.01
CA ARG A 95 -9.04 -18.02 3.39
C ARG A 95 -10.55 -18.13 3.65
N PHE A 96 -11.32 -18.24 2.57
CA PHE A 96 -12.76 -18.50 2.61
C PHE A 96 -13.03 -20.01 2.50
N THR A 97 -13.32 -20.66 3.62
CA THR A 97 -13.64 -22.08 3.65
C THR A 97 -15.16 -22.27 3.57
N LEU A 98 -15.62 -23.17 2.70
CA LEU A 98 -17.04 -23.50 2.58
C LEU A 98 -17.58 -24.04 3.92
N GLY A 99 -18.78 -23.60 4.30
CA GLY A 99 -19.41 -23.85 5.59
C GLY A 99 -18.96 -22.92 6.72
N ASN A 100 -17.96 -22.07 6.50
CA ASN A 100 -17.47 -21.13 7.51
C ASN A 100 -18.00 -19.71 7.28
N THR A 101 -17.99 -18.93 8.35
CA THR A 101 -18.31 -17.51 8.29
C THR A 101 -17.05 -16.67 8.44
N VAL A 102 -17.02 -15.54 7.74
CA VAL A 102 -15.94 -14.55 7.79
C VAL A 102 -16.54 -13.19 8.09
N LYS A 103 -15.92 -12.45 9.01
CA LYS A 103 -16.32 -11.06 9.31
C LYS A 103 -15.65 -10.11 8.33
N GLY A 104 -16.38 -9.10 7.87
CA GLY A 104 -15.84 -8.04 7.04
C GLY A 104 -16.73 -6.80 7.06
N ALA A 105 -16.36 -5.77 6.30
CA ALA A 105 -17.14 -4.54 6.18
C ALA A 105 -17.00 -3.98 4.76
N VAL A 106 -17.94 -3.12 4.37
CA VAL A 106 -17.92 -2.42 3.08
C VAL A 106 -17.76 -0.93 3.35
N ALA A 107 -16.81 -0.31 2.67
CA ALA A 107 -16.64 1.15 2.66
C ALA A 107 -17.02 1.70 1.27
N VAL A 108 -17.78 2.79 1.24
CA VAL A 108 -18.23 3.48 0.03
C VAL A 108 -17.69 4.90 0.03
N PHE A 109 -16.98 5.22 -1.05
CA PHE A 109 -16.39 6.53 -1.30
C PHE A 109 -17.20 7.23 -2.40
N ASP A 110 -17.68 8.45 -2.13
CA ASP A 110 -18.35 9.30 -3.11
C ASP A 110 -17.45 10.46 -3.49
N HIS A 111 -16.74 10.32 -4.62
CA HIS A 111 -15.82 11.32 -5.16
C HIS A 111 -14.72 11.81 -4.18
N ASP A 112 -14.42 11.04 -3.14
CA ASP A 112 -13.38 11.33 -2.14
C ASP A 112 -12.36 10.18 -2.10
N ASP A 113 -11.09 10.50 -1.88
CA ASP A 113 -9.98 9.56 -1.83
C ASP A 113 -9.62 9.12 -0.40
N SER A 114 -10.20 9.74 0.64
CA SER A 114 -9.75 9.49 2.01
C SER A 114 -10.77 9.80 3.11
N ALA A 115 -11.25 11.03 3.24
CA ALA A 115 -11.84 11.50 4.51
C ALA A 115 -13.35 11.26 4.60
N HIS A 116 -14.09 11.47 3.52
CA HIS A 116 -15.54 11.32 3.50
C HIS A 116 -15.95 10.00 2.85
N HIS A 117 -16.19 8.99 3.69
CA HIS A 117 -16.70 7.69 3.25
C HIS A 117 -17.71 7.13 4.25
N PHE A 118 -18.61 6.29 3.74
CA PHE A 118 -19.56 5.55 4.57
C PHE A 118 -19.02 4.14 4.79
N ILE A 119 -19.02 3.67 6.03
CA ILE A 119 -18.62 2.31 6.38
C ILE A 119 -19.85 1.57 6.90
N SER A 120 -20.03 0.33 6.48
CA SER A 120 -21.00 -0.57 7.10
C SER A 120 -20.61 -0.90 8.55
N GLU A 121 -21.57 -1.42 9.31
CA GLU A 121 -21.21 -2.22 10.48
C GLU A 121 -20.42 -3.48 10.07
N THR A 122 -19.94 -4.24 11.06
CA THR A 122 -19.31 -5.53 10.77
C THR A 122 -20.36 -6.50 10.24
N LEU A 123 -20.17 -6.91 8.99
CA LEU A 123 -20.96 -7.91 8.30
C LEU A 123 -20.37 -9.30 8.53
N THR A 124 -21.23 -10.31 8.44
CA THR A 124 -20.83 -11.73 8.49
C THR A 124 -21.18 -12.37 7.15
N PHE A 125 -20.15 -12.84 6.45
CA PHE A 125 -20.27 -13.49 5.15
C PHE A 125 -20.18 -15.00 5.33
N ALA A 126 -21.16 -15.74 4.81
CA ALA A 126 -21.13 -17.19 4.76
C ALA A 126 -20.61 -17.64 3.39
N PHE A 127 -19.66 -18.56 3.38
CA PHE A 127 -19.10 -19.17 2.19
C PHE A 127 -19.38 -20.67 2.19
#